data_AF-A0A135L559-F1
#
_entry.id   AF-A0A135L559-F1
#
_cell.length_a   1.000
_cell.length_b   1.000
_cell.length_c   1.000
_cell.angle_alpha   90.00
_cell.angle_beta   90.00
_cell.angle_gamma   90.00
#
_symmetry.space_group_name_H-M   'P 1'
#
loop_
_entity.id
_entity.type
_entity.pdbx_description
1 polymer ?
#
loop_
_entity_poly.entity_id
_entity_poly.type
_entity_poly.pdbx_seq_one_letter_code
_entity_poly.pdbx_strand_id
1 'polypeptide(L)'
;MPIKKTVVQIALYDTIFSLLISLVIFPAIFSFNFEPAAGPPLVFITLPAIFTKIPFGSFFATLFFALVTVAALTSAINILEIALATFVDRKGYSRIKSGAILSILILIFGIPSSLSFGALGQVKLFGLSIFELMDFFASNISLPLGGILLALYVGFVWGMKKAMASVGFTPQDKLAKAWGISLQYIAPIIVFFVLLQVTGVFKALGIY
;
A
#
# COMPACT_ATOMS: atom_id res chain seq x y z
N MET A 1 14.42 -20.21 1.60
CA MET A 1 15.15 -18.92 1.72
C MET A 1 14.98 -18.42 3.15
N PRO A 2 16.02 -17.94 3.85
CA PRO A 2 15.88 -17.50 5.24
C PRO A 2 15.03 -16.21 5.29
N ILE A 3 13.86 -16.28 5.94
CA ILE A 3 12.83 -15.21 6.03
C ILE A 3 13.46 -13.85 6.37
N LYS A 4 14.44 -13.85 7.29
CA LYS A 4 15.15 -12.64 7.74
C LYS A 4 15.82 -11.87 6.59
N LYS A 5 16.51 -12.59 5.69
CA LYS A 5 17.20 -11.98 4.54
C LYS A 5 16.18 -11.42 3.55
N THR A 6 15.12 -12.15 3.29
CA THR A 6 14.05 -11.74 2.38
C THR A 6 13.37 -10.46 2.85
N VAL A 7 13.05 -10.34 4.15
CA VAL A 7 12.42 -9.12 4.71
C VAL A 7 13.32 -7.89 4.53
N VAL A 8 14.61 -8.00 4.85
CA VAL A 8 15.57 -6.89 4.69
C VAL A 8 15.72 -6.50 3.22
N GLN A 9 15.81 -7.47 2.32
CA GLN A 9 15.89 -7.21 0.88
C GLN A 9 14.65 -6.49 0.35
N ILE A 10 13.45 -6.93 0.74
CA ILE A 10 12.20 -6.28 0.33
C ILE A 10 12.18 -4.83 0.80
N ALA A 11 12.43 -4.58 2.09
CA ALA A 11 12.42 -3.22 2.64
C ALA A 11 13.46 -2.31 1.97
N LEU A 12 14.66 -2.85 1.70
CA LEU A 12 15.72 -2.10 1.05
C LEU A 12 15.37 -1.75 -0.40
N TYR A 13 14.89 -2.71 -1.19
CA TYR A 13 14.53 -2.47 -2.58
C TYR A 13 13.34 -1.52 -2.72
N ASP A 14 12.33 -1.66 -1.87
CA ASP A 14 11.18 -0.75 -1.82
C ASP A 14 11.62 0.70 -1.51
N THR A 15 12.48 0.87 -0.50
CA THR A 15 13.02 2.18 -0.12
C THR A 15 13.86 2.80 -1.25
N ILE A 16 14.77 2.02 -1.84
CA ILE A 16 15.62 2.50 -2.94
C ILE A 16 14.76 2.94 -4.13
N PHE A 17 13.78 2.11 -4.50
CA PHE A 17 12.91 2.43 -5.64
C PHE A 17 12.08 3.69 -5.37
N SER A 18 11.50 3.82 -4.17
CA SER A 18 10.73 5.01 -3.76
C SER A 18 11.59 6.29 -3.80
N LEU A 19 12.84 6.22 -3.34
CA LEU A 19 13.78 7.34 -3.40
C LEU A 19 14.14 7.71 -4.85
N LEU A 20 14.41 6.72 -5.70
CA LEU A 20 14.71 6.96 -7.11
C LEU A 20 13.54 7.63 -7.84
N ILE A 21 12.32 7.14 -7.65
CA ILE A 21 11.11 7.74 -8.24
C ILE A 21 10.91 9.16 -7.72
N SER A 22 11.10 9.39 -6.42
CA SER A 22 10.99 10.73 -5.84
C SER A 22 12.00 11.72 -6.45
N LEU A 23 13.25 11.29 -6.65
CA LEU A 23 14.30 12.10 -7.29
C LEU A 23 14.01 12.41 -8.77
N VAL A 24 13.21 11.59 -9.45
CA VAL A 24 12.80 11.84 -10.85
C VAL A 24 11.56 12.73 -10.91
N ILE A 25 10.56 12.46 -10.09
CA ILE A 25 9.25 13.10 -10.15
C ILE A 25 9.29 14.54 -9.63
N PHE A 26 9.92 14.81 -8.48
CA PHE A 26 9.88 16.16 -7.89
C PHE A 26 10.56 17.22 -8.76
N PRO A 27 11.78 17.03 -9.29
CA PRO A 27 12.39 18.01 -10.19
C PRO A 27 11.57 18.26 -11.45
N ALA A 28 10.93 17.21 -11.99
CA ALA A 28 10.07 17.34 -13.15
C ALA A 28 8.82 18.17 -12.83
N ILE A 29 8.16 17.93 -11.70
CA ILE A 29 7.01 18.73 -11.25
C ILE A 29 7.36 20.22 -11.20
N PHE A 30 8.48 20.58 -10.56
CA PHE A 30 8.91 21.98 -10.48
C PHE A 30 9.35 22.54 -11.83
N SER A 31 10.02 21.74 -12.68
CA SER A 31 10.43 22.20 -14.02
C SER A 31 9.26 22.44 -14.95
N PHE A 32 8.17 21.67 -14.83
CA PHE A 32 6.95 21.82 -15.65
C PHE A 32 5.90 22.72 -15.00
N ASN A 33 6.16 23.26 -13.80
CA ASN A 33 5.21 24.03 -12.99
C ASN A 33 3.90 23.27 -12.72
N PHE A 34 3.99 21.95 -12.51
CA PHE A 34 2.84 21.16 -12.08
C PHE A 34 2.58 21.36 -10.58
N GLU A 35 1.31 21.24 -10.18
CA GLU A 35 0.92 21.32 -8.78
C GLU A 35 1.37 20.05 -8.03
N PRO A 36 2.28 20.15 -7.02
CA PRO A 36 2.80 18.97 -6.33
C PRO A 36 1.74 18.20 -5.54
N ALA A 37 0.61 18.85 -5.21
CA ALA A 37 -0.49 18.30 -4.43
C ALA A 37 -1.65 17.75 -5.30
N ALA A 38 -1.43 17.59 -6.61
CA ALA A 38 -2.47 17.09 -7.54
C ALA A 38 -2.86 15.62 -7.34
N GLY A 39 -2.25 14.92 -6.37
CA GLY A 39 -2.64 13.57 -5.96
C GLY A 39 -2.26 12.48 -6.98
N PRO A 40 -2.98 11.33 -6.96
CA PRO A 40 -2.65 10.15 -7.76
C PRO A 40 -2.44 10.38 -9.27
N PRO A 41 -3.20 11.28 -9.96
CA PRO A 41 -2.99 11.55 -11.38
C PRO A 41 -1.61 12.14 -11.71
N LEU A 42 -0.90 12.73 -10.75
CA LEU A 42 0.32 13.50 -10.97
C LEU A 42 1.42 12.71 -11.67
N VAL A 43 1.59 11.43 -11.33
CA VAL A 43 2.59 10.55 -11.96
C VAL A 43 2.27 10.33 -13.44
N PHE A 44 0.99 10.19 -13.78
CA PHE A 44 0.50 9.98 -15.15
C PHE A 44 0.51 11.26 -16.00
N ILE A 45 0.68 12.43 -15.40
CA ILE A 45 0.90 13.70 -16.11
C ILE A 45 2.40 13.98 -16.24
N THR A 46 3.15 13.79 -15.15
CA THR A 46 4.56 14.15 -15.05
C THR A 46 5.44 13.28 -15.94
N LEU A 47 5.26 11.95 -15.90
CA LEU A 47 6.12 11.04 -16.65
C LEU A 47 5.99 11.19 -18.18
N PRO A 48 4.76 11.25 -18.76
CA PRO A 48 4.63 11.56 -20.18
C PRO A 48 5.27 12.89 -20.57
N ALA A 49 5.12 13.94 -19.74
CA ALA A 49 5.75 15.23 -20.00
C ALA A 49 7.28 15.14 -20.08
N ILE A 50 7.92 14.39 -19.17
CA ILE A 50 9.37 14.09 -19.24
C ILE A 50 9.71 13.39 -20.56
N PHE A 51 8.95 12.37 -20.93
CA PHE A 51 9.23 11.60 -22.15
C PHE A 51 9.14 12.47 -23.41
N THR A 52 8.27 13.48 -23.48
CA THR A 52 8.24 14.41 -24.63
C THR A 52 9.50 15.26 -24.80
N LYS A 53 10.33 15.39 -23.75
CA LYS A 53 11.55 16.22 -23.75
C LYS A 53 12.82 15.44 -24.06
N ILE A 54 12.76 14.11 -24.09
CA ILE A 54 13.93 13.28 -24.39
C ILE A 54 13.86 12.69 -25.80
N PRO A 55 15.00 12.54 -26.50
CA PRO A 55 15.07 11.77 -27.73
C PRO A 55 14.53 10.35 -27.51
N PHE A 56 13.79 9.80 -28.48
CA PHE A 56 13.13 8.51 -28.38
C PHE A 56 12.10 8.40 -27.22
N GLY A 57 11.54 9.53 -26.79
CA GLY A 57 10.53 9.62 -25.73
C GLY A 57 9.41 8.59 -25.81
N SER A 58 8.79 8.43 -26.98
CA SER A 58 7.69 7.47 -27.18
C SER A 58 8.09 6.02 -26.93
N PHE A 59 9.33 5.63 -27.26
CA PHE A 59 9.85 4.30 -26.98
C PHE A 59 9.98 4.08 -25.46
N PHE A 60 10.60 5.03 -24.75
CA PHE A 60 10.76 4.96 -23.30
C PHE A 60 9.42 5.03 -22.55
N ALA A 61 8.48 5.84 -23.02
CA ALA A 61 7.13 5.90 -22.47
C ALA A 61 6.42 4.54 -22.58
N THR A 62 6.45 3.94 -23.78
CA THR A 62 5.82 2.63 -24.03
C THR A 62 6.45 1.56 -23.15
N LEU A 63 7.78 1.50 -23.10
CA LEU A 63 8.50 0.54 -22.28
C LEU A 63 8.19 0.73 -20.78
N PHE A 64 8.20 1.97 -20.31
CA PHE A 64 7.92 2.29 -18.92
C PHE A 64 6.50 1.87 -18.52
N PHE A 65 5.47 2.25 -19.28
CA PHE A 65 4.09 1.89 -18.97
C PHE A 65 3.83 0.39 -19.11
N ALA A 66 4.52 -0.30 -20.02
CA ALA A 66 4.47 -1.77 -20.08
C ALA A 66 5.03 -2.40 -18.79
N LEU A 67 6.18 -1.92 -18.31
CA LEU A 67 6.78 -2.39 -17.06
C LEU A 67 5.90 -2.07 -15.84
N VAL A 68 5.35 -0.87 -15.76
CA VAL A 68 4.40 -0.48 -14.70
C VAL A 68 3.14 -1.34 -14.73
N THR A 69 2.63 -1.69 -15.91
CA THR A 69 1.47 -2.58 -16.04
C THR A 69 1.76 -3.96 -15.48
N VAL A 70 2.93 -4.53 -15.81
CA VAL A 70 3.37 -5.83 -15.26
C VAL A 70 3.55 -5.75 -13.74
N ALA A 71 4.16 -4.68 -13.23
CA ALA A 71 4.32 -4.45 -11.80
C ALA A 71 2.98 -4.34 -11.08
N ALA A 72 2.05 -3.54 -11.61
CA ALA A 72 0.70 -3.38 -11.06
C ALA A 72 -0.09 -4.70 -11.07
N LEU A 73 0.04 -5.50 -12.14
CA LEU A 73 -0.62 -6.79 -12.26
C LEU A 73 -0.13 -7.79 -11.21
N THR A 74 1.18 -7.85 -10.95
CA THR A 74 1.73 -8.76 -9.94
C THR A 74 1.28 -8.37 -8.52
N SER A 75 1.22 -7.07 -8.20
CA SER A 75 0.64 -6.59 -6.94
C SER A 75 -0.86 -6.91 -6.82
N ALA A 76 -1.64 -6.72 -7.88
CA ALA A 76 -3.07 -7.02 -7.89
C ALA A 76 -3.34 -8.51 -7.67
N ILE A 77 -2.57 -9.40 -8.29
CA ILE A 77 -2.66 -10.85 -8.09
C ILE A 77 -2.38 -11.21 -6.63
N ASN A 78 -1.35 -10.62 -6.01
CA ASN A 78 -1.01 -10.89 -4.60
C ASN A 78 -2.15 -10.47 -3.65
N ILE A 79 -2.76 -9.31 -3.87
CA ILE A 79 -3.89 -8.84 -3.06
C ILE A 79 -5.10 -9.76 -3.22
N LEU A 80 -5.41 -10.19 -4.44
CA LEU A 80 -6.50 -11.14 -4.71
C LEU A 80 -6.25 -12.49 -4.04
N GLU A 81 -5.01 -12.99 -4.08
CA GLU A 81 -4.64 -14.29 -3.50
C GLU A 81 -4.88 -14.34 -1.98
N ILE A 82 -4.65 -13.23 -1.27
CA ILE A 82 -4.91 -13.15 0.19
C ILE A 82 -6.40 -13.40 0.49
N ALA A 83 -7.30 -12.77 -0.27
CA ALA A 83 -8.73 -12.98 -0.14
C ALA A 83 -9.11 -14.41 -0.57
N LEU A 84 -8.58 -14.87 -1.70
CA LEU A 84 -8.86 -16.19 -2.25
C LEU A 84 -8.47 -17.33 -1.29
N ALA A 85 -7.26 -17.29 -0.73
CA ALA A 85 -6.76 -18.27 0.23
C ALA A 85 -7.67 -18.35 1.46
N THR A 86 -8.21 -17.22 1.91
CA THR A 86 -9.16 -17.19 3.04
C THR A 86 -10.43 -18.01 2.74
N PHE A 87 -11.00 -17.89 1.54
CA PHE A 87 -12.19 -18.66 1.15
C PHE A 87 -11.88 -20.14 0.85
N VAL A 88 -10.74 -20.43 0.25
CA VAL A 88 -10.36 -21.81 -0.07
C VAL A 88 -9.99 -22.56 1.20
N ASP A 89 -9.08 -22.02 2.01
CA ASP A 89 -8.49 -22.75 3.15
C ASP A 89 -9.42 -22.78 4.36
N ARG A 90 -10.19 -21.71 4.62
CA ARG A 90 -11.09 -21.66 5.79
C ARG A 90 -12.52 -22.10 5.51
N LYS A 91 -13.00 -21.99 4.27
CA LYS A 91 -14.40 -22.30 3.91
C LYS A 91 -14.52 -23.50 2.96
N GLY A 92 -13.41 -24.05 2.46
CA GLY A 92 -13.40 -25.22 1.58
C GLY A 92 -14.00 -24.96 0.20
N TYR A 93 -14.09 -23.69 -0.23
CA TYR A 93 -14.68 -23.34 -1.52
C TYR A 93 -13.74 -23.65 -2.69
N SER A 94 -14.32 -23.89 -3.87
CA SER A 94 -13.55 -24.14 -5.09
C SER A 94 -12.75 -22.89 -5.49
N ARG A 95 -11.44 -23.06 -5.69
CA ARG A 95 -10.51 -21.98 -6.06
C ARG A 95 -10.95 -21.18 -7.29
N ILE A 96 -11.37 -21.88 -8.36
CA ILE A 96 -11.79 -21.22 -9.61
C ILE A 96 -13.06 -20.39 -9.39
N LYS A 97 -14.05 -20.94 -8.68
CA LYS A 97 -15.31 -20.22 -8.40
C LYS A 97 -15.07 -19.00 -7.52
N SER A 98 -14.31 -19.16 -6.43
CA SER A 98 -13.97 -18.07 -5.52
C SER A 98 -13.18 -16.96 -6.23
N GLY A 99 -12.20 -17.33 -7.07
CA GLY A 99 -11.41 -16.38 -7.85
C GLY A 99 -12.28 -15.57 -8.83
N ALA A 100 -13.16 -16.24 -9.58
CA ALA A 100 -14.06 -15.56 -10.51
C ALA A 100 -15.01 -14.59 -9.79
N ILE A 101 -15.62 -15.02 -8.67
CA ILE A 101 -16.52 -14.17 -7.89
C ILE A 101 -15.78 -12.95 -7.33
N LEU A 102 -14.61 -13.15 -6.73
CA LEU A 102 -13.82 -12.04 -6.17
C LEU A 102 -13.39 -11.05 -7.26
N SER A 103 -12.95 -11.51 -8.43
CA SER A 103 -12.60 -10.64 -9.55
C SER A 103 -13.79 -9.83 -10.06
N ILE A 104 -14.98 -10.44 -10.17
CA ILE A 104 -16.21 -9.72 -10.57
C ILE A 104 -16.57 -8.66 -9.52
N LEU A 105 -16.48 -8.99 -8.23
CA LEU A 105 -16.75 -8.03 -7.16
C LEU A 105 -15.77 -6.86 -7.22
N ILE A 106 -14.47 -7.12 -7.35
CA ILE A 106 -13.45 -6.07 -7.49
C ILE A 106 -13.74 -5.18 -8.70
N LEU A 107 -14.15 -5.76 -9.83
CA LEU A 107 -14.53 -4.99 -11.02
C LEU A 107 -15.74 -4.10 -10.76
N ILE A 108 -16.78 -4.63 -10.11
CA ILE A 108 -17.99 -3.87 -9.77
C ILE A 108 -17.65 -2.70 -8.83
N PHE A 109 -16.82 -2.92 -7.82
CA PHE A 109 -16.37 -1.85 -6.91
C PHE A 109 -15.38 -0.88 -7.57
N GLY A 110 -14.61 -1.33 -8.56
CA GLY A 110 -13.66 -0.50 -9.30
C GLY A 110 -14.32 0.46 -10.29
N ILE A 111 -15.48 0.11 -10.86
CA ILE A 111 -16.20 0.95 -11.84
C ILE A 111 -16.56 2.33 -11.25
N PRO A 112 -17.23 2.45 -10.09
CA PRO A 112 -17.53 3.74 -9.48
C PRO A 112 -16.29 4.59 -9.20
N SER A 113 -15.20 3.97 -8.74
CA SER A 113 -13.93 4.66 -8.48
C SER A 113 -13.33 5.23 -9.75
N SER A 114 -13.32 4.46 -10.84
CA SER A 114 -12.87 4.95 -12.15
C SER A 114 -13.75 6.10 -12.65
N LEU A 115 -15.08 5.96 -12.55
CA LEU A 115 -16.02 7.00 -12.97
C LEU A 115 -15.94 8.28 -12.13
N SER A 116 -15.42 8.22 -10.90
CA SER A 116 -15.23 9.43 -10.08
C SER A 116 -14.15 10.39 -10.59
N PHE A 117 -13.29 9.96 -11.53
CA PHE A 117 -12.40 10.85 -12.26
C PHE A 117 -13.08 11.55 -13.46
N GLY A 118 -14.34 11.21 -13.76
CA GLY A 118 -15.09 11.73 -14.90
C GLY A 118 -16.56 11.96 -14.56
N ALA A 119 -17.45 11.10 -15.09
CA ALA A 119 -18.90 11.27 -15.02
C ALA A 119 -19.46 11.39 -13.59
N LEU A 120 -18.84 10.73 -12.60
CA LEU A 120 -19.23 10.80 -11.19
C LEU A 120 -18.36 11.77 -10.37
N GLY A 121 -17.53 12.61 -10.99
CA GLY A 121 -16.60 13.49 -10.27
C GLY A 121 -17.26 14.55 -9.38
N GLN A 122 -18.53 14.88 -9.64
CA GLN A 122 -19.31 15.78 -8.77
C GLN A 122 -19.95 15.04 -7.58
N VAL A 123 -20.03 13.70 -7.61
CA VAL A 123 -20.58 12.91 -6.52
C VAL A 123 -19.54 12.81 -5.42
N LYS A 124 -19.74 13.63 -4.37
CA LYS A 124 -18.91 13.61 -3.18
C LYS A 124 -19.66 13.02 -2.00
N LEU A 125 -19.02 12.08 -1.32
CA LEU A 125 -19.48 11.48 -0.07
C LEU A 125 -18.53 11.92 1.03
N PHE A 126 -19.05 12.56 2.08
CA PHE A 126 -18.23 13.13 3.17
C PHE A 126 -17.16 14.13 2.68
N GLY A 127 -17.41 14.81 1.56
CA GLY A 127 -16.47 15.75 0.95
C GLY A 127 -15.41 15.12 0.04
N LEU A 128 -15.37 13.79 -0.07
CA LEU A 128 -14.44 13.01 -0.87
C LEU A 128 -15.14 12.43 -2.11
N SER A 129 -14.42 12.30 -3.22
CA SER A 129 -14.86 11.49 -4.36
C SER A 129 -14.97 10.01 -3.98
N ILE A 130 -15.62 9.19 -4.82
CA ILE A 130 -15.77 7.75 -4.56
C ILE A 130 -14.39 7.07 -4.47
N PHE A 131 -13.47 7.38 -5.38
CA PHE A 131 -12.10 6.88 -5.33
C PHE A 131 -11.40 7.27 -4.02
N GLU A 132 -11.44 8.55 -3.64
CA GLU A 132 -10.79 9.04 -2.42
C GLU A 132 -11.39 8.40 -1.16
N LEU A 133 -12.70 8.19 -1.11
CA LEU A 133 -13.35 7.53 0.01
C LEU A 133 -12.89 6.07 0.16
N MET A 134 -12.81 5.34 -0.96
CA MET A 134 -12.35 3.95 -0.97
C MET A 134 -10.87 3.85 -0.61
N ASP A 135 -10.03 4.73 -1.15
CA ASP A 135 -8.61 4.79 -0.80
C ASP A 135 -8.42 5.15 0.68
N PHE A 136 -9.15 6.15 1.20
CA PHE A 136 -9.10 6.50 2.61
C PHE A 136 -9.52 5.32 3.52
N PHE A 137 -10.59 4.61 3.17
CA PHE A 137 -10.99 3.45 3.96
C PHE A 137 -9.94 2.32 3.94
N ALA A 138 -9.34 2.05 2.77
CA ALA A 138 -8.35 0.98 2.63
C ALA A 138 -6.98 1.37 3.24
N SER A 139 -6.39 2.45 2.75
CA SER A 139 -5.02 2.90 3.02
C SER A 139 -4.88 3.56 4.39
N ASN A 140 -5.90 4.32 4.82
CA ASN A 140 -5.82 5.19 5.97
C ASN A 140 -6.52 4.62 7.23
N ILE A 141 -7.45 3.68 7.07
CA ILE A 141 -8.13 3.01 8.19
C ILE A 141 -7.76 1.52 8.26
N SER A 142 -8.03 0.77 7.20
CA SER A 142 -7.95 -0.70 7.23
C SER A 142 -6.52 -1.21 7.42
N LEU A 143 -5.55 -0.67 6.67
CA LEU A 143 -4.14 -1.08 6.79
C LEU A 143 -3.54 -0.73 8.17
N PRO A 144 -3.65 0.50 8.71
CA PRO A 144 -3.13 0.81 10.04
C PRO A 144 -3.81 0.00 11.14
N LEU A 145 -5.13 -0.14 11.11
CA LEU A 145 -5.88 -0.92 12.09
C LEU A 145 -5.46 -2.40 12.06
N GLY A 146 -5.39 -2.99 10.86
CA GLY A 146 -4.90 -4.36 10.66
C GLY A 146 -3.47 -4.53 11.18
N GLY A 147 -2.59 -3.55 10.94
CA GLY A 147 -1.23 -3.53 11.45
C GLY A 147 -1.14 -3.52 12.97
N ILE A 148 -1.94 -2.67 13.64
CA ILE A 148 -2.01 -2.62 15.12
C ILE A 148 -2.52 -3.94 15.67
N LEU A 149 -3.63 -4.45 15.14
CA LEU A 149 -4.23 -5.71 15.61
C LEU A 149 -3.27 -6.89 15.43
N LEU A 150 -2.56 -6.95 14.30
CA LEU A 150 -1.55 -7.97 14.04
C LEU A 150 -0.36 -7.83 15.01
N ALA A 151 0.15 -6.62 15.23
CA ALA A 151 1.25 -6.36 16.13
C ALA A 151 0.91 -6.75 17.58
N LEU A 152 -0.29 -6.38 18.06
CA LEU A 152 -0.77 -6.74 19.38
C LEU A 152 -1.00 -8.25 19.51
N TYR A 153 -1.57 -8.89 18.48
CA TYR A 153 -1.78 -10.33 18.47
C TYR A 153 -0.44 -11.08 18.55
N VAL A 154 0.52 -10.77 17.69
CA VAL A 154 1.84 -11.43 17.69
C VAL A 154 2.62 -11.12 18.98
N GLY A 155 2.59 -9.85 19.40
CA GLY A 155 3.33 -9.36 20.56
C GLY A 155 2.84 -9.91 21.90
N PHE A 156 1.53 -9.98 22.09
CA PHE A 156 0.93 -10.29 23.41
C PHE A 156 0.10 -11.58 23.43
N VAL A 157 -0.69 -11.87 22.40
CA VAL A 157 -1.62 -13.03 22.40
C VAL A 157 -0.90 -14.32 22.00
N TRP A 158 -0.21 -14.32 20.86
CA TRP A 158 0.59 -15.46 20.43
C TRP A 158 1.87 -15.57 21.27
N GLY A 159 2.44 -14.41 21.62
CA GLY A 159 3.59 -14.27 22.49
C GLY A 159 4.92 -14.30 21.73
N MET A 160 5.77 -13.31 22.03
CA MET A 160 7.04 -13.10 21.31
C MET A 160 7.99 -14.29 21.32
N LYS A 161 7.99 -15.13 22.37
CA LYS A 161 8.84 -16.34 22.42
C LYS A 161 8.50 -17.33 21.29
N LYS A 162 7.20 -17.57 21.04
CA LYS A 162 6.74 -18.48 19.98
C LYS A 162 7.00 -17.87 18.59
N ALA A 163 6.76 -16.57 18.45
CA ALA A 163 7.01 -15.84 17.21
C ALA A 163 8.51 -15.78 16.83
N MET A 164 9.41 -15.57 17.79
CA MET A 164 10.85 -15.58 17.53
C MET A 164 11.35 -16.98 17.14
N ALA A 165 10.84 -18.02 17.79
CA ALA A 165 11.17 -19.40 17.46
C ALA A 165 10.73 -19.80 16.03
N SER A 166 9.54 -19.36 15.58
CA SER A 166 9.02 -19.71 14.25
C SER A 166 9.82 -19.09 13.10
N VAL A 167 10.54 -17.99 13.35
CA VAL A 167 11.43 -17.31 12.38
C VAL A 167 12.89 -17.76 12.55
N GLY A 168 13.16 -18.72 13.44
CA GLY A 168 14.51 -19.24 13.70
C GLY A 168 15.44 -18.24 14.37
N PHE A 169 14.93 -17.36 15.23
CA PHE A 169 15.75 -16.55 16.13
C PHE A 169 16.16 -17.36 17.36
N THR A 170 17.39 -17.16 17.81
CA THR A 170 17.87 -17.66 19.10
C THR A 170 17.63 -16.61 20.20
N PRO A 171 17.47 -17.00 21.47
CA PRO A 171 17.26 -16.06 22.57
C PRO A 171 18.37 -15.02 22.75
N GLN A 172 19.58 -15.30 22.25
CA GLN A 172 20.74 -14.41 22.33
C GLN A 172 20.78 -13.37 21.19
N ASP A 173 19.94 -13.51 20.15
CA ASP A 173 19.96 -12.61 18.99
C ASP A 173 19.47 -11.20 19.38
N LYS A 174 20.36 -10.20 19.27
CA LYS A 174 20.01 -8.79 19.50
C LYS A 174 18.87 -8.31 18.59
N LEU A 175 18.85 -8.80 17.34
CA LEU A 175 17.79 -8.53 16.37
C LEU A 175 16.42 -9.06 16.81
N ALA A 176 16.39 -10.20 17.51
CA ALA A 176 15.15 -10.78 18.01
C ALA A 176 14.53 -9.91 19.11
N LYS A 177 15.36 -9.39 20.02
CA LYS A 177 14.94 -8.44 21.05
C LYS A 177 14.44 -7.12 20.46
N ALA A 178 15.16 -6.55 19.50
CA ALA A 178 14.76 -5.31 18.83
C ALA A 178 13.43 -5.49 18.08
N TRP A 179 13.26 -6.60 17.37
CA TRP A 179 12.00 -6.93 16.69
C TRP A 179 10.84 -7.10 17.67
N GLY A 180 11.07 -7.76 18.81
CA GLY A 180 10.05 -7.93 19.85
C GLY A 180 9.59 -6.62 20.47
N ILE A 181 10.53 -5.74 20.85
CA ILE A 181 10.19 -4.39 21.36
C ILE A 181 9.43 -3.59 20.30
N SER A 182 9.85 -3.70 19.04
CA SER A 182 9.19 -3.04 17.92
C SER A 182 7.74 -3.49 17.78
N LEU A 183 7.48 -4.81 17.73
CA LEU A 183 6.11 -5.34 17.61
C LEU A 183 5.22 -5.08 18.82
N GLN A 184 5.78 -5.16 20.04
CA GLN A 184 4.97 -5.02 21.26
C GLN A 184 4.63 -3.57 21.59
N TYR A 185 5.53 -2.63 21.29
CA TYR A 185 5.38 -1.25 21.76
C TYR A 185 5.52 -0.23 20.62
N ILE A 186 6.63 -0.23 19.90
CA ILE A 186 6.95 0.87 18.98
C ILE A 186 5.95 0.93 17.82
N ALA A 187 5.75 -0.18 17.10
CA ALA A 187 4.86 -0.27 15.95
C ALA A 187 3.40 0.07 16.30
N PRO A 188 2.75 -0.57 17.31
CA PRO A 188 1.36 -0.24 17.62
C PRO A 188 1.19 1.21 18.08
N ILE A 189 2.14 1.77 18.84
CA ILE A 189 2.07 3.17 19.27
C ILE A 189 2.20 4.13 18.09
N ILE A 190 3.23 3.97 17.25
CA ILE A 190 3.44 4.85 16.09
C ILE A 190 2.25 4.78 15.13
N VAL A 191 1.79 3.58 14.79
CA VAL A 191 0.67 3.39 13.86
C VAL A 191 -0.64 3.94 14.46
N PHE A 192 -0.82 3.84 15.78
CA PHE A 192 -1.97 4.46 16.46
C PHE A 192 -1.94 5.99 16.34
N PHE A 193 -0.79 6.63 16.55
CA PHE A 193 -0.66 8.08 16.34
C PHE A 193 -0.93 8.49 14.90
N VAL A 194 -0.44 7.72 13.93
CA VAL A 194 -0.72 7.96 12.49
C VAL A 194 -2.22 7.85 12.23
N LEU A 195 -2.91 6.85 12.79
CA LEU A 195 -4.36 6.69 12.63
C LEU A 195 -5.13 7.87 13.22
N LEU A 196 -4.73 8.39 14.38
CA LEU A 196 -5.34 9.59 14.99
C LEU A 196 -5.15 10.85 14.14
N GLN A 197 -3.97 11.00 13.53
CA GLN A 197 -3.69 12.13 12.63
C GLN A 197 -4.54 12.05 11.37
N VAL A 198 -4.61 10.87 10.77
CA VAL A 198 -5.32 10.62 9.52
C VAL A 198 -6.84 10.73 9.68
N THR A 199 -7.40 10.31 10.81
CA THR A 199 -8.84 10.43 11.10
C THR A 199 -9.26 11.85 11.47
N GLY A 200 -8.32 12.81 11.52
CA GLY A 200 -8.61 14.20 11.82
C GLY A 200 -8.97 14.45 13.29
N VAL A 201 -8.75 13.47 14.17
CA VAL A 201 -9.00 13.63 15.62
C VAL A 201 -8.15 14.75 16.20
N PHE A 202 -6.89 14.89 15.76
CA PHE A 202 -6.06 16.03 16.18
C PHE A 202 -6.58 17.39 15.69
N LYS A 203 -7.21 17.43 14.51
CA LYS A 203 -7.86 18.64 13.98
C LYS A 203 -9.14 18.97 14.76
N ALA A 204 -9.90 17.96 15.15
CA ALA A 204 -11.09 18.11 16.00
C ALA A 204 -10.74 18.54 17.45
N LEU A 205 -9.55 18.16 17.94
CA LEU A 205 -9.02 18.55 19.25
C LEU A 205 -8.26 19.90 19.23
N GLY A 206 -8.18 20.58 18.08
CA GLY A 206 -7.51 21.88 17.95
C GLY A 206 -5.99 21.83 18.08
N ILE A 207 -5.37 20.66 17.87
CA ILE A 207 -3.92 20.50 17.99
C ILE A 207 -3.19 20.91 16.69
N TYR A 208 -3.86 20.96 15.53
CA TYR A 208 -3.46 21.65 14.29
C TYR A 208 -4.65 21.80 13.35
#